data_AF-A0A521X1A1-F1
#
_entry.id   AF-A0A521X1A1-F1
#
_cell.length_a   1.000
_cell.length_b   1.000
_cell.length_c   1.000
_cell.angle_alpha   90.00
_cell.angle_beta   90.00
_cell.angle_gamma   90.00
#
_symmetry.space_group_name_H-M   'P 1'
#
loop_
_entity.id
_entity.type
_entity.pdbx_description
1 polymer ?
#
loop_
_entity_poly.entity_id
_entity_poly.type
_entity_poly.pdbx_seq_one_letter_code
_entity_poly.pdbx_strand_id
1 'polypeptide(L)'
;MTTDTAIGARASLATTTVFPRRDGADEEAAPFVPQPQTLDETGLEFSMVLDLVVKTIYFAGRPAARQIAATLALSFPVVDEVLAFLKREQLAEVVGSGGVGEQLYQYSLSGKGLEKAEEALSRNHYVGPAPVPFDAYLDVLARQAIKAARVTPESVDTSLSHLVLDPQVAAALGPAVNSGRSMLLYGGSGNGKSTITNAIGKMLPGEVLIPYAVDLNG
;
A
#
# COMPACT_ATOMS: atom_id res chain seq x y z
N MET A 1 40.90 -41.05 2.56
CA MET A 1 41.11 -39.76 3.25
C MET A 1 40.77 -38.68 2.24
N THR A 2 39.93 -37.75 2.66
CA THR A 2 38.84 -37.09 1.93
C THR A 2 39.25 -36.26 0.70
N THR A 3 38.43 -36.37 -0.35
CA THR A 3 38.51 -35.67 -1.62
C THR A 3 38.26 -34.17 -1.50
N ASP A 4 39.23 -33.43 -2.01
CA ASP A 4 39.13 -32.22 -2.85
C ASP A 4 37.73 -31.96 -3.46
N THR A 5 37.17 -30.77 -3.23
CA THR A 5 36.33 -29.97 -4.17
C THR A 5 35.95 -28.66 -3.47
N ALA A 6 36.79 -27.63 -3.58
CA ALA A 6 36.40 -26.26 -3.27
C ALA A 6 35.69 -25.66 -4.49
N ILE A 7 34.36 -25.50 -4.41
CA ILE A 7 33.56 -24.84 -5.44
C ILE A 7 33.81 -23.33 -5.34
N GLY A 8 34.78 -22.84 -6.12
CA GLY A 8 35.06 -21.42 -6.27
C GLY A 8 33.96 -20.71 -7.06
N ALA A 9 33.10 -19.96 -6.37
CA ALA A 9 32.15 -19.05 -6.99
C ALA A 9 32.87 -17.76 -7.43
N ARG A 10 33.26 -17.68 -8.71
CA ARG A 10 33.72 -16.42 -9.31
C ARG A 10 32.51 -15.58 -9.73
N ALA A 11 32.15 -14.59 -8.92
CA ALA A 11 31.23 -13.53 -9.33
C ALA A 11 31.97 -12.56 -10.25
N SER A 12 31.63 -12.57 -11.54
CA SER A 12 32.22 -11.67 -12.54
C SER A 12 31.51 -10.31 -12.52
N LEU A 13 32.31 -9.27 -12.24
CA LEU A 13 32.15 -7.83 -12.52
C LEU A 13 30.72 -7.30 -12.55
N ALA A 14 30.32 -6.48 -11.57
CA ALA A 14 29.17 -5.59 -11.68
C ALA A 14 29.65 -4.24 -12.24
N THR A 15 29.08 -3.78 -13.35
CA THR A 15 29.29 -2.41 -13.85
C THR A 15 28.10 -1.55 -13.44
N THR A 16 28.35 -0.55 -12.59
CA THR A 16 27.35 0.40 -12.11
C THR A 16 27.30 1.61 -13.03
N THR A 17 26.21 1.77 -13.79
CA THR A 17 25.96 2.99 -14.57
C THR A 17 25.21 4.01 -13.71
N VAL A 18 25.82 5.19 -13.53
CA VAL A 18 25.42 6.23 -12.56
C VAL A 18 24.73 7.38 -13.34
N PHE A 19 23.40 7.50 -13.29
CA PHE A 19 22.63 8.61 -13.90
C PHE A 19 22.59 9.91 -13.05
N PRO A 20 22.47 11.12 -13.62
CA PRO A 20 22.59 12.37 -12.85
C PRO A 20 21.42 12.62 -11.86
N ARG A 21 21.73 13.32 -10.76
CA ARG A 21 20.89 13.63 -9.60
C ARG A 21 19.96 14.83 -9.88
N ARG A 22 18.69 14.74 -9.49
CA ARG A 22 17.78 15.90 -9.40
C ARG A 22 17.63 16.25 -7.92
N ASP A 23 18.21 17.37 -7.50
CA ASP A 23 18.16 17.84 -6.11
C ASP A 23 16.79 18.44 -5.79
N GLY A 24 16.18 17.92 -4.72
CA GLY A 24 15.02 18.49 -4.05
C GLY A 24 15.14 18.09 -2.58
N ALA A 25 15.32 19.08 -1.72
CA ALA A 25 15.38 18.95 -0.28
C ALA A 25 13.97 19.05 0.25
N ASP A 26 13.50 18.14 1.12
CA ASP A 26 12.20 18.31 1.74
C ASP A 26 12.16 17.78 3.18
N GLU A 27 11.35 18.50 3.96
CA GLU A 27 11.06 18.38 5.39
C GLU A 27 10.62 16.99 5.82
N GLU A 28 10.91 16.70 7.07
CA GLU A 28 10.60 15.49 7.84
C GLU A 28 9.07 15.36 8.10
N ALA A 29 8.25 15.50 7.07
CA ALA A 29 6.82 15.19 7.15
C ALA A 29 6.64 13.68 6.99
N ALA A 30 6.11 13.01 8.01
CA ALA A 30 5.70 11.62 7.88
C ALA A 30 4.83 11.46 6.62
N PRO A 31 4.97 10.37 5.84
CA PRO A 31 4.22 10.16 4.59
C PRO A 31 2.71 9.97 4.80
N PHE A 32 2.23 10.14 6.04
CA PHE A 32 0.86 9.92 6.45
C PHE A 32 0.00 11.15 6.13
N VAL A 33 -0.96 10.97 5.24
CA VAL A 33 -2.02 11.96 5.00
C VAL A 33 -3.05 11.82 6.12
N PRO A 34 -3.49 12.92 6.77
CA PRO A 34 -4.58 12.88 7.75
C PRO A 34 -5.81 12.14 7.20
N GLN A 35 -6.52 11.42 8.07
CA GLN A 35 -7.72 10.70 7.65
C GLN A 35 -8.77 11.70 7.12
N PRO A 36 -9.28 11.52 5.89
CA PRO A 36 -10.32 12.37 5.31
C PRO A 36 -11.55 12.45 6.22
N GLN A 37 -12.07 13.65 6.42
CA GLN A 37 -13.28 13.93 7.20
C GLN A 37 -14.48 14.29 6.32
N THR A 38 -14.26 14.54 5.02
CA THR A 38 -15.30 14.83 4.03
C THR A 38 -15.13 13.94 2.80
N LEU A 39 -16.20 13.73 2.04
CA LEU A 39 -16.13 12.94 0.81
C LEU A 39 -15.13 13.55 -0.18
N ASP A 40 -15.13 14.87 -0.34
CA ASP A 40 -14.21 15.59 -1.24
C ASP A 40 -12.73 15.35 -0.87
N GLU A 41 -12.41 15.31 0.43
CA GLU A 41 -11.05 15.02 0.91
C GLU A 41 -10.56 13.61 0.57
N THR A 42 -11.48 12.66 0.32
CA THR A 42 -11.08 11.31 -0.13
C THR A 42 -10.54 11.31 -1.56
N GLY A 43 -10.91 12.31 -2.36
CA GLY A 43 -10.63 12.35 -3.79
C GLY A 43 -11.39 11.30 -4.61
N LEU A 44 -12.38 10.62 -4.01
CA LEU A 44 -13.23 9.63 -4.67
C LEU A 44 -14.57 10.24 -5.09
N GLU A 45 -15.09 9.77 -6.22
CA GLU A 45 -16.43 10.10 -6.66
C GLU A 45 -17.51 9.57 -5.71
N PHE A 46 -18.56 10.37 -5.48
CA PHE A 46 -19.66 10.00 -4.60
C PHE A 46 -20.29 8.65 -4.98
N SER A 47 -20.46 8.39 -6.28
CA SER A 47 -21.02 7.14 -6.79
C SER A 47 -20.19 5.91 -6.40
N MET A 48 -18.86 6.04 -6.34
CA MET A 48 -17.98 4.93 -5.95
C MET A 48 -18.15 4.60 -4.47
N VAL A 49 -18.14 5.63 -3.62
CA VAL A 49 -18.35 5.44 -2.16
C VAL A 49 -19.75 4.90 -1.89
N LEU A 50 -20.76 5.40 -2.62
CA LEU A 50 -22.12 4.87 -2.55
C LEU A 50 -22.18 3.39 -2.92
N ASP A 51 -21.57 2.98 -4.03
CA ASP A 51 -21.52 1.58 -4.45
C ASP A 51 -20.85 0.70 -3.38
N LEU A 52 -19.75 1.16 -2.79
CA LEU A 52 -19.05 0.46 -1.71
C LEU A 52 -19.94 0.31 -0.47
N VAL A 53 -20.64 1.37 -0.05
CA VAL A 53 -21.55 1.34 1.11
C VAL A 53 -22.72 0.39 0.86
N VAL A 54 -23.37 0.48 -0.29
CA VAL A 54 -24.52 -0.36 -0.64
C VAL A 54 -24.11 -1.83 -0.72
N LYS A 55 -22.97 -2.16 -1.37
CA LYS A 55 -22.43 -3.53 -1.37
C LYS A 55 -22.08 -4.03 0.02
N THR A 56 -21.53 -3.17 0.87
CA THR A 56 -21.20 -3.53 2.26
C THR A 56 -22.45 -3.91 3.04
N ILE A 57 -23.53 -3.12 2.91
CA ILE A 57 -24.82 -3.43 3.54
C ILE A 57 -25.41 -4.72 2.95
N TYR A 58 -25.35 -4.89 1.63
CA TYR A 58 -25.84 -6.08 0.93
C TYR A 58 -25.23 -7.37 1.50
N PHE A 59 -23.89 -7.43 1.63
CA PHE A 59 -23.21 -8.63 2.14
C PHE A 59 -23.34 -8.82 3.65
N ALA A 60 -23.31 -7.73 4.44
CA ALA A 60 -23.42 -7.83 5.89
C ALA A 60 -24.87 -7.96 6.40
N GLY A 61 -25.85 -7.70 5.55
CA GLY A 61 -27.29 -7.76 5.83
C GLY A 61 -27.80 -6.60 6.68
N ARG A 62 -27.32 -6.47 7.93
CA ARG A 62 -27.72 -5.41 8.88
C ARG A 62 -26.56 -4.80 9.65
N PRO A 63 -25.49 -4.30 8.99
CA PRO A 63 -24.34 -3.74 9.67
C PRO A 63 -24.70 -2.43 10.39
N ALA A 64 -24.02 -2.17 11.52
CA ALA A 64 -24.02 -0.85 12.13
C ALA A 64 -23.16 0.13 11.31
N ALA A 65 -23.49 1.42 11.31
CA ALA A 65 -22.74 2.42 10.54
C ALA A 65 -21.22 2.43 10.84
N ARG A 66 -20.83 2.24 12.12
CA ARG A 66 -19.42 2.08 12.49
C ARG A 66 -18.74 0.89 11.82
N GLN A 67 -19.45 -0.21 11.64
CA GLN A 67 -18.92 -1.41 10.97
C GLN A 67 -18.74 -1.16 9.48
N ILE A 68 -19.64 -0.41 8.85
CA ILE A 68 -19.51 0.03 7.46
C ILE A 68 -18.25 0.89 7.33
N ALA A 69 -18.10 1.94 8.14
CA ALA A 69 -16.92 2.81 8.13
C ALA A 69 -15.61 2.05 8.34
N ALA A 70 -15.58 1.11 9.29
CA ALA A 70 -14.40 0.27 9.53
C ALA A 70 -14.08 -0.64 8.33
N THR A 71 -15.09 -1.25 7.70
CA THR A 71 -14.91 -2.11 6.52
C THR A 71 -14.33 -1.35 5.34
N LEU A 72 -14.80 -0.11 5.15
CA LEU A 72 -14.34 0.79 4.10
C LEU A 72 -13.06 1.55 4.46
N ALA A 73 -12.52 1.39 5.67
CA ALA A 73 -11.40 2.17 6.19
C ALA A 73 -11.59 3.71 6.06
N LEU A 74 -12.84 4.17 6.06
CA LEU A 74 -13.21 5.59 5.97
C LEU A 74 -13.60 6.13 7.35
N SER A 75 -13.54 7.44 7.51
CA SER A 75 -14.05 8.09 8.71
C SER A 75 -15.59 7.98 8.75
N PHE A 76 -16.16 7.99 9.96
CA PHE A 76 -17.61 7.94 10.11
C PHE A 76 -18.33 9.11 9.40
N PRO A 77 -17.87 10.37 9.47
CA PRO A 77 -18.53 11.48 8.78
C PRO A 77 -18.70 11.27 7.27
N VAL A 78 -17.69 10.73 6.59
CA VAL A 78 -17.75 10.41 5.14
C VAL A 78 -18.83 9.38 4.85
N VAL A 79 -18.88 8.31 5.66
CA VAL A 79 -19.87 7.25 5.48
C VAL A 79 -21.27 7.72 5.87
N ASP A 80 -21.39 8.56 6.90
CA ASP A 80 -22.66 9.11 7.36
C ASP A 80 -23.33 9.99 6.31
N GLU A 81 -22.55 10.79 5.58
CA GLU A 81 -23.04 11.58 4.43
C GLU A 81 -23.71 10.69 3.38
N VAL A 82 -23.07 9.56 3.05
CA VAL A 82 -23.60 8.58 2.08
C VAL A 82 -24.82 7.84 2.65
N LEU A 83 -24.79 7.45 3.92
CA LEU A 83 -25.94 6.81 4.58
C LEU A 83 -27.15 7.74 4.66
N ALA A 84 -26.93 9.03 4.89
CA ALA A 84 -27.97 10.05 4.88
C ALA A 84 -28.61 10.18 3.49
N PHE A 85 -27.80 10.15 2.42
CA PHE A 85 -28.29 10.09 1.04
C PHE A 85 -29.13 8.83 0.81
N LEU A 86 -28.62 7.64 1.16
CA LEU A 86 -29.34 6.38 0.97
C LEU A 86 -30.69 6.37 1.69
N LYS A 87 -30.78 6.95 2.90
CA LYS A 87 -32.04 7.11 3.63
C LYS A 87 -32.99 8.07 2.92
N ARG A 88 -32.50 9.23 2.48
CA ARG A 88 -33.32 10.25 1.79
C ARG A 88 -33.92 9.70 0.50
N GLU A 89 -33.13 8.95 -0.27
CA GLU A 89 -33.55 8.33 -1.53
C GLU A 89 -34.29 6.99 -1.34
N GLN A 90 -34.56 6.58 -0.09
CA GLN A 90 -35.26 5.33 0.25
C GLN A 90 -34.55 4.07 -0.27
N LEU A 91 -33.23 4.11 -0.40
CA LEU A 91 -32.38 2.97 -0.77
C LEU A 91 -31.99 2.12 0.46
N ALA A 92 -31.90 2.74 1.63
CA ALA A 92 -31.63 2.04 2.89
C ALA A 92 -32.48 2.64 4.02
N GLU A 93 -32.70 1.82 5.05
CA GLU A 93 -33.45 2.21 6.24
C GLU A 93 -32.73 1.78 7.51
N VAL A 94 -33.01 2.49 8.61
CA VAL A 94 -32.51 2.11 9.94
C VAL A 94 -33.46 1.07 10.53
N VAL A 95 -32.95 -0.15 10.73
CA VAL A 95 -33.74 -1.31 11.21
C VAL A 95 -33.52 -1.62 12.68
N GLY A 96 -32.61 -0.92 13.35
CA GLY A 96 -32.30 -1.12 14.76
C GLY A 96 -31.18 -0.20 15.25
N SER A 97 -30.86 -0.31 16.54
CA SER A 97 -29.71 0.35 17.15
C SER A 97 -29.09 -0.54 18.21
N GLY A 98 -27.76 -0.63 18.21
CA GLY A 98 -26.98 -1.31 19.26
C GLY A 98 -26.72 -0.47 20.50
N GLY A 99 -27.21 0.77 20.56
CA GLY A 99 -27.02 1.68 21.69
C GLY A 99 -27.44 3.12 21.39
N VAL A 100 -26.78 4.08 22.05
CA VAL A 100 -27.02 5.52 21.84
C VAL A 100 -25.97 6.07 20.86
N GLY A 101 -26.44 6.74 19.80
CA GLY A 101 -25.60 7.39 18.80
C GLY A 101 -25.72 6.79 17.40
N GLU A 102 -25.60 7.65 16.39
CA GLU A 102 -25.85 7.30 14.98
C GLU A 102 -24.88 6.24 14.44
N GLN A 103 -23.66 6.18 14.98
CA GLN A 103 -22.67 5.15 14.67
C GLN A 103 -23.13 3.71 14.98
N LEU A 104 -24.10 3.56 15.89
CA LEU A 104 -24.64 2.26 16.33
C LEU A 104 -25.96 1.90 15.63
N TYR A 105 -26.49 2.77 14.77
CA TYR A 105 -27.66 2.47 13.96
C TYR A 105 -27.34 1.38 12.95
N GLN A 106 -28.22 0.38 12.88
CA GLN A 106 -28.15 -0.73 11.96
C GLN A 106 -28.94 -0.42 10.70
N TYR A 107 -28.31 -0.65 9.55
CA TYR A 107 -28.87 -0.31 8.24
C TYR A 107 -29.23 -1.57 7.46
N SER A 108 -30.38 -1.57 6.79
CA SER A 108 -30.78 -2.59 5.82
C SER A 108 -31.12 -1.92 4.49
N LEU A 109 -30.84 -2.60 3.39
CA LEU A 109 -31.27 -2.14 2.07
C LEU A 109 -32.78 -2.32 1.90
N SER A 110 -33.41 -1.37 1.22
CA SER A 110 -34.77 -1.52 0.69
C SER A 110 -34.74 -2.35 -0.60
N GLY A 111 -35.90 -2.61 -1.21
CA GLY A 111 -35.96 -3.23 -2.55
C GLY A 111 -35.19 -2.44 -3.61
N LYS A 112 -35.32 -1.11 -3.62
CA LYS A 112 -34.55 -0.23 -4.52
C LYS A 112 -33.05 -0.26 -4.20
N GLY A 113 -32.70 -0.36 -2.92
CA GLY A 113 -31.30 -0.52 -2.49
C GLY A 113 -30.69 -1.83 -2.95
N LEU A 114 -31.44 -2.93 -2.91
CA LEU A 114 -31.01 -4.23 -3.44
C LEU A 114 -30.76 -4.17 -4.94
N GLU A 115 -31.68 -3.59 -5.72
CA GLU A 115 -31.46 -3.36 -7.15
C GLU A 115 -30.19 -2.54 -7.41
N LYS A 116 -29.97 -1.47 -6.63
CA LYS A 116 -28.74 -0.67 -6.74
C LYS A 116 -27.48 -1.47 -6.39
N ALA A 117 -27.55 -2.34 -5.38
CA ALA A 117 -26.45 -3.21 -5.01
C ALA A 117 -26.10 -4.18 -6.14
N GLU A 118 -27.10 -4.81 -6.74
CA GLU A 118 -26.93 -5.72 -7.87
C GLU A 118 -26.35 -5.01 -9.10
N GLU A 119 -26.84 -3.81 -9.41
CA GLU A 119 -26.29 -2.95 -10.46
C GLU A 119 -24.80 -2.66 -10.21
N ALA A 120 -24.45 -2.28 -8.98
CA ALA A 120 -23.07 -2.00 -8.61
C ALA A 120 -22.17 -3.24 -8.64
N LEU A 121 -22.70 -4.40 -8.24
CA LEU A 121 -22.00 -5.69 -8.30
C LEU A 121 -21.77 -6.15 -9.74
N SER A 122 -22.70 -5.85 -10.65
CA SER A 122 -22.54 -6.16 -12.08
C SER A 122 -21.36 -5.42 -12.74
N ARG A 123 -20.99 -4.24 -12.21
CA ARG A 123 -19.80 -3.50 -12.65
C ARG A 123 -18.52 -4.07 -12.05
N ASN A 124 -18.52 -4.34 -10.74
CA ASN A 124 -17.39 -4.96 -10.05
C ASN A 124 -17.81 -5.59 -8.72
N HIS A 125 -17.09 -6.63 -8.31
CA HIS A 125 -17.32 -7.34 -7.05
C HIS A 125 -16.42 -6.85 -5.90
N TYR A 126 -15.68 -5.75 -6.09
CA TYR A 126 -14.79 -5.25 -5.04
C TYR A 126 -15.60 -4.71 -3.86
N VAL A 127 -15.29 -5.22 -2.67
CA VAL A 127 -15.82 -4.76 -1.38
C VAL A 127 -14.69 -4.85 -0.36
N GLY A 128 -14.44 -3.75 0.33
CA GLY A 128 -13.32 -3.62 1.27
C GLY A 128 -12.96 -2.16 1.49
N PRO A 129 -11.72 -1.89 1.96
CA PRO A 129 -11.24 -0.53 2.14
C PRO A 129 -11.42 0.32 0.88
N ALA A 130 -11.81 1.58 1.05
CA ALA A 130 -11.98 2.49 -0.06
C ALA A 130 -10.65 2.62 -0.83
N PRO A 131 -10.69 2.55 -2.18
CA PRO A 131 -9.49 2.67 -2.98
C PRO A 131 -8.88 4.06 -2.83
N VAL A 132 -7.57 4.16 -3.00
CA VAL A 132 -6.87 5.46 -2.99
C VAL A 132 -6.76 5.96 -4.44
N PRO A 133 -7.12 7.22 -4.76
CA PRO A 133 -6.89 7.79 -6.08
C PRO A 133 -5.42 7.66 -6.50
N PHE A 134 -5.19 7.27 -7.76
CA PHE A 134 -3.83 7.02 -8.25
C PHE A 134 -2.88 8.22 -8.04
N ASP A 135 -3.34 9.43 -8.34
CA ASP A 135 -2.54 10.64 -8.17
C ASP A 135 -2.20 10.92 -6.69
N ALA A 136 -3.15 10.69 -5.78
CA ALA A 136 -2.89 10.79 -4.33
C ALA A 136 -1.85 9.75 -3.87
N TYR A 137 -1.89 8.54 -4.44
CA TYR A 137 -0.88 7.53 -4.15
C TYR A 137 0.50 7.90 -4.73
N LEU A 138 0.56 8.53 -5.91
CA LEU A 138 1.83 9.03 -6.48
C LEU A 138 2.48 10.08 -5.58
N ASP A 139 1.70 10.98 -4.99
CA ASP A 139 2.21 11.97 -4.04
C ASP A 139 2.80 11.31 -2.79
N VAL A 140 2.12 10.29 -2.28
CA VAL A 140 2.57 9.49 -1.14
C VAL A 140 3.86 8.74 -1.48
N LEU A 141 3.94 8.12 -2.66
CA LEU A 141 5.17 7.47 -3.15
C LEU A 141 6.34 8.46 -3.31
N ALA A 142 6.08 9.67 -3.79
CA ALA A 142 7.10 10.70 -3.93
C ALA A 142 7.68 11.13 -2.57
N ARG A 143 6.85 11.20 -1.54
CA ARG A 143 7.25 11.51 -0.14
C ARG A 143 7.96 10.34 0.55
N GLN A 144 7.58 9.11 0.25
CA GLN A 144 8.21 7.89 0.78
C GLN A 144 9.49 7.47 0.05
N ALA A 145 9.76 8.05 -1.12
CA ALA A 145 10.90 7.68 -1.94
C ALA A 145 12.18 7.70 -1.08
N ILE A 146 12.96 6.61 -1.19
CA ILE A 146 14.20 6.27 -0.47
C ILE A 146 15.34 7.25 -0.81
N LYS A 147 15.08 8.55 -0.71
CA LYS A 147 16.06 9.63 -0.79
C LYS A 147 16.66 9.93 0.59
N ALA A 148 16.04 9.43 1.67
CA ALA A 148 16.40 9.71 3.07
C ALA A 148 17.06 8.54 3.83
N ALA A 149 17.04 7.31 3.30
CA ALA A 149 17.61 6.16 3.97
C ALA A 149 19.14 6.14 3.88
N ARG A 150 19.82 6.51 4.96
CA ARG A 150 21.29 6.36 5.08
C ARG A 150 21.62 4.95 5.55
N VAL A 151 22.22 4.14 4.69
CA VAL A 151 22.75 2.82 5.07
C VAL A 151 24.20 3.00 5.51
N THR A 152 24.54 2.61 6.75
CA THR A 152 25.92 2.72 7.23
C THR A 152 26.78 1.55 6.72
N PRO A 153 28.11 1.71 6.59
CA PRO A 153 29.01 0.60 6.23
C PRO A 153 28.83 -0.64 7.13
N GLU A 154 28.61 -0.44 8.43
CA GLU A 154 28.40 -1.52 9.40
C GLU A 154 27.09 -2.26 9.16
N SER A 155 26.04 -1.56 8.71
CA SER A 155 24.76 -2.17 8.32
C SER A 155 24.93 -3.04 7.07
N VAL A 156 25.72 -2.58 6.09
CA VAL A 156 26.08 -3.37 4.90
C VAL A 156 26.83 -4.64 5.31
N ASP A 157 27.87 -4.50 6.12
CA ASP A 157 28.73 -5.61 6.52
C ASP A 157 27.95 -6.66 7.33
N THR A 158 27.13 -6.21 8.28
CA THR A 158 26.28 -7.08 9.10
C THR A 158 25.28 -7.85 8.24
N SER A 159 24.57 -7.15 7.34
CA SER A 159 23.54 -7.77 6.51
C SER A 159 24.11 -8.67 5.42
N LEU A 160 25.34 -8.44 4.95
CA LEU A 160 26.01 -9.31 3.98
C LEU A 160 26.88 -10.40 4.62
N SER A 161 27.11 -10.38 5.94
CA SER A 161 28.01 -11.31 6.66
C SER A 161 27.73 -12.80 6.46
N HIS A 162 26.49 -13.16 6.12
CA HIS A 162 26.07 -14.54 5.85
C HIS A 162 26.30 -14.98 4.39
N LEU A 163 26.80 -14.08 3.54
CA LEU A 163 27.09 -14.31 2.13
C LEU A 163 28.61 -14.38 1.90
N VAL A 164 29.05 -15.40 1.18
CA VAL A 164 30.44 -15.48 0.68
C VAL A 164 30.51 -14.69 -0.62
N LEU A 165 30.95 -13.42 -0.53
CA LEU A 165 31.09 -12.50 -1.66
C LEU A 165 32.56 -12.24 -1.98
N ASP A 166 32.84 -11.95 -3.25
CA ASP A 166 34.13 -11.39 -3.64
C ASP A 166 34.32 -10.02 -2.95
N PRO A 167 35.49 -9.73 -2.36
CA PRO A 167 35.75 -8.46 -1.66
C PRO A 167 35.47 -7.21 -2.51
N GLN A 168 35.69 -7.28 -3.83
CA GLN A 168 35.40 -6.16 -4.74
C GLN A 168 33.90 -5.95 -4.92
N VAL A 169 33.12 -7.04 -4.95
CA VAL A 169 31.65 -6.98 -5.04
C VAL A 169 31.06 -6.44 -3.73
N ALA A 170 31.54 -6.92 -2.58
CA ALA A 170 31.12 -6.41 -1.28
C ALA A 170 31.41 -4.91 -1.13
N ALA A 171 32.60 -4.46 -1.54
CA ALA A 171 32.98 -3.04 -1.50
C ALA A 171 32.15 -2.16 -2.44
N ALA A 172 31.66 -2.69 -3.57
CA ALA A 172 30.82 -1.97 -4.52
C ALA A 172 29.35 -1.86 -4.08
N LEU A 173 28.86 -2.81 -3.27
CA LEU A 173 27.46 -2.86 -2.83
C LEU A 173 27.09 -1.69 -1.91
N GLY A 174 27.94 -1.32 -0.95
CA GLY A 174 27.65 -0.23 -0.01
C GLY A 174 27.35 1.11 -0.72
N PRO A 175 28.26 1.62 -1.59
CA PRO A 175 28.00 2.81 -2.40
C PRO A 175 26.80 2.67 -3.33
N ALA A 176 26.57 1.48 -3.91
CA ALA A 176 25.44 1.25 -4.81
C ALA A 176 24.09 1.35 -4.07
N VAL A 177 23.98 0.77 -2.87
CA VAL A 177 22.77 0.85 -2.04
C VAL A 177 22.51 2.29 -1.58
N ASN A 178 23.53 2.98 -1.08
CA ASN A 178 23.41 4.39 -0.67
C ASN A 178 23.14 5.36 -1.82
N SER A 179 23.40 4.95 -3.06
CA SER A 179 23.09 5.79 -4.22
C SER A 179 21.59 5.95 -4.46
N GLY A 180 20.75 5.08 -3.88
CA GLY A 180 19.29 5.07 -4.08
C GLY A 180 18.87 4.75 -5.52
N ARG A 181 19.78 4.15 -6.31
CA ARG A 181 19.58 3.90 -7.75
C ARG A 181 19.30 2.43 -8.01
N SER A 182 18.71 2.18 -9.19
CA SER A 182 18.56 0.82 -9.69
C SER A 182 19.92 0.16 -9.90
N MET A 183 20.06 -1.07 -9.40
CA MET A 183 21.22 -1.92 -9.59
C MET A 183 20.74 -3.23 -10.21
N LEU A 184 21.47 -3.71 -11.22
CA LEU A 184 21.21 -4.99 -11.87
C LEU A 184 22.25 -6.02 -11.42
N LEU A 185 21.80 -7.09 -10.78
CA LEU A 185 22.63 -8.24 -10.38
C LEU A 185 22.56 -9.33 -11.45
N TYR A 186 23.68 -9.65 -12.09
CA TYR A 186 23.75 -10.67 -13.16
C TYR A 186 24.75 -11.80 -12.86
N GLY A 187 24.58 -12.95 -13.54
CA GLY A 187 25.45 -14.14 -13.43
C GLY A 187 24.69 -15.46 -13.61
N GLY A 188 25.37 -16.60 -13.58
CA GLY A 188 24.74 -17.93 -13.67
C GLY A 188 23.79 -18.26 -12.51
N SER A 189 22.83 -19.18 -12.72
CA SER A 189 21.92 -19.65 -11.66
C SER A 189 22.72 -20.24 -10.48
N GLY A 190 22.23 -20.07 -9.24
CA GLY A 190 22.92 -20.54 -8.03
C GLY A 190 23.95 -19.59 -7.41
N ASN A 191 24.35 -18.51 -8.09
CA ASN A 191 25.34 -17.54 -7.60
C ASN A 191 24.78 -16.52 -6.57
N GLY A 192 23.74 -16.87 -5.81
CA GLY A 192 23.27 -16.04 -4.69
C GLY A 192 22.64 -14.69 -5.06
N LYS A 193 22.31 -14.40 -6.33
CA LYS A 193 21.66 -13.14 -6.76
C LYS A 193 20.43 -12.79 -5.93
N SER A 194 19.49 -13.72 -5.81
CA SER A 194 18.27 -13.52 -5.00
C SER A 194 18.59 -13.33 -3.53
N THR A 195 19.64 -13.99 -3.03
CA THR A 195 20.10 -13.85 -1.65
C THR A 195 20.71 -12.47 -1.39
N ILE A 196 21.52 -11.96 -2.31
CA ILE A 196 22.07 -10.59 -2.28
C ILE A 196 20.94 -9.56 -2.34
N THR A 197 19.98 -9.70 -3.28
CA THR A 197 18.82 -8.79 -3.37
C THR A 197 18.02 -8.76 -2.08
N ASN A 198 17.76 -9.93 -1.48
CA ASN A 198 17.03 -10.01 -0.21
C ASN A 198 17.81 -9.39 0.95
N ALA A 199 19.14 -9.60 1.02
CA ALA A 199 19.97 -8.98 2.03
C ALA A 199 19.94 -7.45 1.93
N ILE A 200 20.06 -6.92 0.70
CA ILE A 200 19.96 -5.48 0.42
C ILE A 200 18.56 -4.95 0.76
N GLY A 201 17.50 -5.64 0.38
CA GLY A 201 16.13 -5.25 0.69
C GLY A 201 15.88 -5.11 2.20
N LYS A 202 16.46 -6.00 3.00
CA LYS A 202 16.38 -5.95 4.48
C LYS A 202 17.21 -4.84 5.11
N MET A 203 18.20 -4.30 4.41
CA MET A 203 19.05 -3.21 4.89
C MET A 203 18.40 -1.84 4.74
N LEU A 204 17.43 -1.70 3.83
CA LEU A 204 16.77 -0.43 3.59
C LEU A 204 15.82 -0.12 4.75
N PRO A 205 16.07 0.93 5.55
CA PRO A 205 15.16 1.33 6.61
C PRO A 205 13.89 1.95 6.04
N GLY A 206 12.79 1.80 6.78
CA GLY A 206 11.51 2.44 6.50
C GLY A 206 10.38 1.45 6.24
N GLU A 207 9.15 1.95 6.33
CA GLU A 207 7.94 1.25 5.92
C GLU A 207 7.46 1.86 4.60
N VAL A 208 6.98 1.02 3.69
CA VAL A 208 6.34 1.47 2.45
C VAL A 208 4.84 1.34 2.63
N LEU A 209 4.10 2.46 2.54
CA LEU A 209 2.65 2.42 2.57
C LEU A 209 2.16 1.91 1.21
N ILE A 210 1.50 0.76 1.23
CA ILE A 210 0.86 0.16 0.06
C ILE A 210 -0.65 0.19 0.32
N PRO A 211 -1.45 0.86 -0.53
CA PRO A 211 -2.89 0.89 -0.34
C PRO A 211 -3.51 -0.49 -0.62
N TYR A 212 -4.65 -0.78 0.00
CA TYR A 212 -5.39 -2.01 -0.23
C TYR A 212 -5.96 -2.11 -1.65
N ALA A 213 -6.35 -0.97 -2.22
CA ALA A 213 -6.80 -0.83 -3.59
C ALA A 213 -6.46 0.56 -4.10
N VAL A 214 -6.35 0.67 -5.42
CA VAL A 214 -6.07 1.92 -6.13
C VAL A 214 -7.19 2.16 -7.13
N ASP A 215 -7.67 3.38 -7.16
CA ASP A 215 -8.62 3.83 -8.17
C ASP A 215 -7.86 4.34 -9.41
N LEU A 216 -8.22 3.77 -10.56
CA LEU A 216 -7.65 4.09 -11.86
C LEU A 216 -8.74 4.70 -12.75
N ASN A 217 -8.76 6.03 -12.81
CA ASN A 217 -9.60 6.87 -13.67
C ASN A 217 -11.02 7.22 -13.17
N GLY A 218 -11.38 6.98 -11.91
CA GLY A 218 -12.71 7.31 -11.38
C GLY A 218 -13.77 6.29 -11.74
#